data_AF-A0A9Y2N0S2-F1
#
_entry.id   AF-A0A9Y2N0S2-F1
#
_cell.length_a   1.000
_cell.length_b   1.000
_cell.length_c   1.000
_cell.angle_alpha   90.00
_cell.angle_beta   90.00
_cell.angle_gamma   90.00
#
_symmetry.space_group_name_H-M   'P 1'
#
loop_
_entity.id
_entity.type
_entity.pdbx_description
1 polymer ?
#
loop_
_entity_poly.entity_id
_entity_poly.type
_entity_poly.pdbx_seq_one_letter_code
_entity_poly.pdbx_strand_id
1 'polypeptide(L)' 'MGQVLPVEFSDGEVREIGRQAAAEGRSLQEYVRETLMAAVTSRAQQRATVLDQVLEASAGLNERLAR' A
#
# COMPACT_ATOMS: atom_id res chain seq x y z
N MET A 1 -9.33 -10.38 17.72
CA MET A 1 -9.24 -11.52 16.78
C MET A 1 -8.49 -11.03 15.55
N GLY A 2 -7.39 -11.67 15.17
CA GLY A 2 -6.58 -11.23 14.02
C GLY A 2 -7.31 -11.52 12.72
N GLN A 3 -7.53 -10.49 11.90
CA GLN A 3 -8.11 -10.64 10.58
C GLN A 3 -7.12 -11.41 9.69
N VAL A 4 -7.52 -12.59 9.19
CA VAL A 4 -6.71 -13.38 8.26
C VAL A 4 -6.81 -12.75 6.89
N LEU A 5 -5.67 -12.34 6.33
CA LEU A 5 -5.60 -11.78 4.98
C LEU A 5 -5.71 -12.94 3.97
N PRO A 6 -6.57 -12.84 2.95
CA PRO A 6 -6.74 -13.89 1.93
C PRO A 6 -5.59 -13.82 0.90
N VAL A 7 -4.38 -14.13 1.34
CA VAL A 7 -3.19 -14.16 0.49
C VAL A 7 -2.52 -15.52 0.68
N GLU A 8 -2.51 -16.32 -0.38
CA GLU A 8 -1.79 -17.59 -0.41
C GLU A 8 -0.38 -17.34 -0.98
N PHE A 9 0.64 -17.68 -0.20
CA PHE A 9 2.03 -17.64 -0.64
C PHE A 9 2.48 -19.06 -0.97
N SER A 10 3.27 -19.21 -2.03
CA SER A 10 3.99 -20.45 -2.28
C SER A 10 5.06 -20.71 -1.22
N ASP A 11 5.45 -21.97 -1.06
CA ASP A 11 6.55 -22.34 -0.13
C ASP A 11 7.88 -21.66 -0.46
N GLY A 12 8.09 -21.30 -1.73
CA GLY A 12 9.27 -20.52 -2.15
C GLY A 12 9.22 -19.08 -1.62
N GLU A 13 8.06 -18.43 -1.75
CA GLU A 13 7.83 -17.07 -1.28
C GLU A 13 7.87 -16.99 0.24
N VAL A 14 7.27 -17.93 0.96
CA VAL A 14 7.33 -17.98 2.44
C VAL A 14 8.77 -18.07 2.92
N ARG A 15 9.61 -18.89 2.25
CA ARG A 15 11.04 -19.02 2.58
C ARG A 15 11.81 -17.74 2.30
N GLU A 16 11.54 -17.07 1.19
CA GLU A 16 12.20 -15.82 0.85
C GLU A 16 11.82 -14.70 1.84
N ILE A 17 10.53 -14.53 2.13
CA ILE A 17 10.04 -13.57 3.11
C ILE A 17 10.62 -13.89 4.50
N GLY A 18 10.72 -15.18 4.86
CA GLY A 18 11.36 -15.61 6.10
C GLY A 18 12.84 -15.24 6.20
N ARG A 19 13.60 -15.32 5.09
CA ARG A 19 15.00 -14.85 5.05
C ARG A 19 15.10 -13.36 5.28
N GLN A 20 14.21 -12.57 4.67
CA GLN A 20 14.19 -11.12 4.82
C GLN A 20 13.82 -10.72 6.25
N ALA A 21 12.77 -11.33 6.82
CA ALA A 21 12.38 -11.11 8.21
C ALA A 21 13.51 -11.46 9.19
N ALA A 22 14.21 -12.58 8.95
CA ALA A 22 15.35 -12.99 9.77
C ALA A 22 16.54 -12.01 9.66
N ALA A 23 16.80 -11.47 8.47
CA ALA A 23 17.85 -10.45 8.26
C ALA A 23 17.57 -9.16 9.04
N GLU A 24 16.30 -8.84 9.28
CA GLU A 24 15.87 -7.70 10.11
C GLU A 24 15.74 -8.04 11.61
N GLY A 25 15.94 -9.30 12.00
CA GLY A 25 15.76 -9.75 13.38
C GLY A 25 14.30 -9.82 13.83
N ARG A 26 13.38 -10.01 12.87
CA ARG A 26 11.93 -9.92 13.07
C ARG A 26 11.24 -11.25 12.82
N SER A 27 10.07 -11.43 13.41
CA SER A 27 9.24 -12.59 13.09
C SER A 27 8.61 -12.45 11.69
N LEU A 28 8.41 -13.58 11.01
CA LEU A 28 7.74 -13.62 9.70
C LEU A 28 6.39 -12.89 9.73
N GLN A 29 5.59 -13.15 10.77
CA GLN A 29 4.26 -12.58 10.91
C GLN A 29 4.29 -11.06 11.07
N GLU A 30 5.22 -10.55 11.88
CA GLU A 30 5.38 -9.11 12.11
C GLU A 30 5.85 -8.40 10.84
N TYR A 31 6.85 -8.97 10.16
CA TYR A 31 7.38 -8.45 8.90
C TYR A 31 6.31 -8.39 7.80
N VAL A 32 5.56 -9.48 7.61
CA VAL A 32 4.46 -9.55 6.63
C VAL A 32 3.39 -8.52 6.95
N ARG A 33 2.96 -8.44 8.21
CA ARG A 33 1.93 -7.49 8.65
C ARG A 33 2.34 -6.05 8.35
N GLU A 34 3.55 -5.65 8.71
CA GLU A 34 3.98 -4.26 8.53
C GLU A 34 4.22 -3.90 7.08
N THR A 35 4.82 -4.81 6.32
CA THR A 35 5.01 -4.63 4.87
C THR A 35 3.67 -4.44 4.16
N LEU A 36 2.67 -5.25 4.50
CA LEU A 36 1.32 -5.13 3.94
C LEU A 36 0.63 -3.82 4.36
N MET A 37 0.75 -3.43 5.63
CA MET A 37 0.18 -2.15 6.10
C MET A 37 0.84 -0.96 5.41
N ALA A 38 2.17 -0.98 5.24
CA ALA A 38 2.90 0.06 4.52
C ALA A 38 2.46 0.13 3.04
N ALA A 39 2.29 -1.01 2.38
CA ALA A 39 1.82 -1.08 0.99
C ALA A 39 0.39 -0.54 0.84
N VAL A 40 -0.52 -0.90 1.74
CA VAL A 40 -1.91 -0.41 1.74
C VAL A 40 -1.96 1.10 1.97
N THR A 41 -1.24 1.60 2.98
CA THR A 41 -1.19 3.04 3.29
C THR A 41 -0.59 3.83 2.12
N SER A 42 0.52 3.36 1.55
CA SER A 42 1.16 4.00 0.39
C SER A 42 0.22 4.07 -0.81
N ARG A 43 -0.49 2.98 -1.12
CA ARG A 43 -1.49 2.93 -2.19
C ARG A 43 -2.65 3.90 -1.96
N ALA A 44 -3.14 4.00 -0.73
CA ALA A 44 -4.21 4.92 -0.37
C ALA A 44 -3.77 6.37 -0.57
N GLN A 45 -2.56 6.70 -0.12
CA GLN A 45 -2.01 8.05 -0.23
C GLN A 45 -1.73 8.46 -1.68
N GLN A 46 -1.16 7.57 -2.49
CA GLN A 46 -0.98 7.80 -3.93
C GLN A 46 -2.31 8.09 -4.63
N ARG A 47 -3.36 7.34 -4.31
CA ARG A 47 -4.70 7.57 -4.88
C ARG A 47 -5.27 8.92 -4.47
N ALA A 48 -5.14 9.29 -3.20
CA ALA A 48 -5.61 10.59 -2.72
C ALA A 48 -4.91 11.74 -3.47
N THR A 49 -3.57 11.68 -3.58
CA THR A 49 -2.79 12.69 -4.32
C THR A 49 -3.22 12.84 -5.78
N VAL A 50 -3.45 11.72 -6.48
CA VAL A 50 -3.92 11.78 -7.87
C VAL A 50 -5.32 12.38 -7.97
N LEU A 51 -6.22 12.04 -7.04
CA LEU A 51 -7.56 12.63 -7.02
C LEU A 51 -7.52 14.13 -6.75
N ASP A 52 -6.69 14.59 -5.81
CA ASP A 52 -6.52 16.01 -5.51
C ASP A 52 -6.04 16.78 -6.75
N GLN A 53 -5.06 16.24 -7.48
CA GLN A 53 -4.57 16.83 -8.74
C GLN A 53 -5.67 16.91 -9.81
N VAL A 54 -6.50 15.88 -9.95
CA VAL A 54 -7.62 15.87 -10.90
C VAL A 54 -8.67 16.91 -10.51
N LEU A 55 -8.99 17.03 -9.22
CA LEU A 55 -9.94 18.02 -8.72
C LEU A 55 -9.43 19.44 -8.96
N GLU A 56 -8.15 19.70 -8.68
CA GLU A 56 -7.52 21.01 -8.92
C GLU A 56 -7.53 21.38 -10.41
N ALA A 57 -7.15 20.44 -11.29
CA ALA A 57 -7.20 20.64 -12.74
C ALA A 57 -8.63 20.91 -13.24
N SER A 58 -9.62 20.21 -12.69
CA SER A 58 -11.04 20.37 -13.03
C SER A 58 -11.58 21.73 -12.55
N ALA A 59 -11.18 22.19 -11.36
CA ALA A 59 -11.54 23.50 -10.85
C ALA A 59 -10.98 24.61 -11.75
N GLY A 60 -9.70 24.53 -12.13
CA GLY A 60 -9.08 25.49 -13.06
C GLY A 60 -9.71 25.49 -14.45
N LEU A 61 -10.15 24.33 -14.96
CA LEU A 61 -10.93 24.24 -16.21
C LEU A 61 -12.29 24.93 -16.08
N ASN A 62 -13.03 24.67 -15.00
CA ASN A 62 -14.33 25.30 -14.75
C ASN A 62 -14.21 26.83 -14.65
N GLU A 63 -13.21 27.35 -13.94
CA GLU A 63 -12.96 28.79 -13.86
C GLU A 63 -12.67 29.44 -15.21
N ARG A 64 -12.00 28.71 -16.11
CA ARG A 64 -11.73 29.18 -17.48
C ARG A 64 -12.96 29.13 -18.38
N LEU A 65 -13.83 28.14 -18.19
CA LEU A 65 -15.07 27.99 -18.97
C LEU A 65 -16.17 28.95 -18.51
N ALA A 66 -16.12 29.43 -17.26
CA ALA A 66 -17.06 30.39 -16.70
C ALA A 66 -16.73 31.87 -17.03
N ARG A 67 -15.63 32.13 -17.75
CA ARG A 67 -15.25 33.45 -18.29
C ARG A 67 -15.63 33.56 -19.76
#